data_AF-A0A174C078-F1
#
_entry.id   AF-A0A174C078-F1
#
_cell.length_a   1.000
_cell.length_b   1.000
_cell.length_c   1.000
_cell.angle_alpha   90.00
_cell.angle_beta   90.00
_cell.angle_gamma   90.00
#
_symmetry.space_group_name_H-M   'P 1'
#
loop_
_entity.id
_entity.type
_entity.pdbx_description
1 polymer ?
#
loop_
_entity_poly.entity_id
_entity_poly.type
_entity_poly.pdbx_seq_one_letter_code
_entity_poly.pdbx_strand_id
1 'polypeptide(L)'
;MKTTYATLAAIGITMCTALAGCGTDTTEDLQAATRAECTAAILADGKPGTKVTSQECEITLKDTRKLDCVIVGRGLSCDWNHVSGADKEPDR
;
A
#
# COMPACT_ATOMS: atom_id res chain seq x y z
N MET A 1 -2.36 -37.20 -31.73
CA MET A 1 -2.42 -35.71 -31.82
C MET A 1 -3.64 -35.09 -31.13
N LYS A 2 -4.75 -35.81 -30.87
CA LYS A 2 -5.95 -35.24 -30.23
C LYS A 2 -5.91 -35.22 -28.69
N THR A 3 -5.08 -36.06 -28.09
CA THR A 3 -4.90 -36.21 -26.63
C THR A 3 -3.92 -35.21 -26.01
N THR A 4 -2.99 -34.66 -26.81
CA THR A 4 -1.99 -33.68 -26.37
C THR A 4 -2.54 -32.24 -26.29
N TYR A 5 -3.54 -31.92 -27.10
CA TYR A 5 -4.23 -30.62 -27.04
C TYR A 5 -5.16 -30.49 -25.82
N ALA A 6 -5.76 -31.59 -25.38
CA ALA A 6 -6.64 -31.61 -24.22
C ALA A 6 -5.88 -31.37 -22.91
N THR A 7 -4.66 -31.89 -22.79
CA THR A 7 -3.82 -31.70 -21.60
C THR A 7 -3.20 -30.31 -21.53
N LEU A 8 -2.79 -29.72 -22.66
CA LEU A 8 -2.31 -28.33 -22.69
C LEU A 8 -3.41 -27.32 -22.35
N ALA A 9 -4.63 -27.55 -22.82
CA ALA A 9 -5.79 -26.72 -22.47
C ALA A 9 -6.12 -26.80 -20.96
N ALA A 10 -6.02 -27.98 -20.36
CA ALA A 10 -6.27 -28.16 -18.93
C ALA A 10 -5.27 -27.38 -18.05
N ILE A 11 -3.99 -27.38 -18.41
CA ILE A 11 -2.92 -26.66 -17.67
C ILE A 11 -3.07 -25.14 -17.81
N GLY A 12 -3.46 -24.64 -18.99
CA GLY A 12 -3.71 -23.21 -19.20
C GLY A 12 -4.88 -22.68 -18.36
N ILE A 13 -5.96 -23.45 -18.24
CA ILE A 13 -7.14 -23.06 -17.47
C ILE A 13 -6.83 -23.00 -15.96
N THR A 14 -5.98 -23.89 -15.44
CA THR A 14 -5.62 -23.92 -14.01
C THR A 14 -4.81 -22.69 -13.59
N MET A 15 -3.96 -22.16 -14.47
CA MET A 15 -3.15 -20.97 -14.17
C MET A 15 -3.99 -19.68 -14.17
N CYS A 16 -5.02 -19.58 -15.02
CA CYS A 16 -5.94 -18.44 -15.02
C CYS A 16 -6.83 -18.39 -13.76
N THR A 17 -7.19 -19.54 -13.18
CA THR A 17 -8.00 -19.58 -11.95
C THR A 17 -7.21 -19.24 -10.68
N ALA A 18 -5.88 -19.29 -10.71
CA ALA A 18 -5.05 -18.88 -9.57
C ALA A 18 -4.92 -17.35 -9.44
N LEU A 19 -5.13 -16.59 -10.54
CA LEU A 19 -5.10 -15.11 -10.52
C LEU A 19 -6.48 -14.46 -10.31
N ALA A 20 -7.54 -15.27 -10.15
CA ALA A 20 -8.84 -14.77 -9.69
C ALA A 20 -8.88 -14.56 -8.16
N GLY A 21 -7.74 -14.67 -7.47
CA GLY A 21 -7.52 -14.09 -6.16
C GLY A 21 -7.32 -12.58 -6.23
N CYS A 22 -8.20 -11.84 -6.93
CA CYS A 22 -8.51 -10.48 -6.49
C CYS A 22 -9.40 -10.66 -5.27
N GLY A 23 -8.79 -11.10 -4.17
CA GLY A 23 -9.38 -10.98 -2.86
C GLY A 23 -9.59 -9.49 -2.67
N THR A 24 -10.82 -9.03 -2.91
CA THR A 24 -11.32 -7.94 -2.09
C THR A 24 -11.44 -8.52 -0.69
N ASP A 25 -10.31 -8.65 0.01
CA ASP A 25 -10.27 -8.69 1.46
C ASP A 25 -10.70 -7.29 1.93
N THR A 26 -11.94 -6.91 1.61
CA THR A 26 -12.61 -5.74 2.17
C THR A 26 -13.01 -5.98 3.63
N THR A 27 -12.52 -7.07 4.21
CA THR A 27 -12.54 -7.37 5.65
C THR A 27 -11.15 -7.33 6.27
N GLU A 28 -10.11 -6.85 5.58
CA GLU A 28 -9.11 -6.12 6.33
C GLU A 28 -9.86 -4.89 6.87
N ASP A 29 -9.93 -4.77 8.21
CA ASP A 29 -10.26 -3.51 8.86
C ASP A 29 -9.35 -2.49 8.18
N LEU A 30 -9.86 -1.78 7.16
CA LEU A 30 -9.20 -0.63 6.55
C LEU A 30 -9.19 0.36 7.69
N GLN A 31 -8.17 0.20 8.52
CA GLN A 31 -8.14 0.69 9.87
C GLN A 31 -7.82 2.16 9.73
N ALA A 32 -8.86 2.92 9.42
CA ALA A 32 -8.76 4.33 9.08
C ALA A 32 -7.94 5.01 10.17
N ALA A 33 -6.88 5.69 9.76
CA ALA A 33 -6.07 6.47 10.67
C ALA A 33 -6.97 7.43 11.45
N THR A 34 -6.69 7.58 12.73
CA THR A 34 -7.50 8.39 13.65
C THR A 34 -7.24 9.88 13.41
N ARG A 35 -6.05 10.23 12.90
CA ARG A 35 -5.61 11.61 12.68
C ARG A 35 -4.46 11.68 11.67
N ALA A 36 -4.39 12.79 10.93
CA ALA A 36 -3.27 13.16 10.07
C ALA A 36 -2.88 14.62 10.34
N GLU A 37 -1.60 14.87 10.61
CA GLU A 37 -1.03 16.22 10.69
C GLU A 37 -0.02 16.41 9.57
N CYS A 38 -0.26 17.41 8.72
CA CYS A 38 0.58 17.62 7.55
C CYS A 38 1.22 19.02 7.55
N THR A 39 2.43 19.11 7.02
CA THR A 39 3.14 20.38 6.79
C THR A 39 2.47 21.20 5.68
N ALA A 40 2.92 22.43 5.42
CA ALA A 40 2.43 23.15 4.24
C ALA A 40 2.88 22.44 2.95
N ALA A 41 2.00 22.31 1.97
CA ALA A 41 2.37 21.71 0.69
C ALA A 41 3.38 22.60 -0.06
N ILE A 42 4.42 21.97 -0.60
CA ILE A 42 5.47 22.61 -1.41
C ILE A 42 5.46 22.09 -2.84
N LEU A 43 6.13 22.78 -3.76
CA LEU A 43 6.36 22.27 -5.12
C LEU A 43 7.69 21.52 -5.18
N ALA A 44 7.64 20.24 -5.56
CA ALA A 44 8.78 19.39 -5.82
C ALA A 44 8.93 19.12 -7.32
N ASP A 45 10.13 18.73 -7.75
CA ASP A 45 10.39 18.28 -9.11
C ASP A 45 9.71 16.93 -9.37
N GLY A 46 8.96 16.84 -10.47
CA GLY A 46 8.32 15.62 -10.92
C GLY A 46 9.05 14.98 -12.09
N LYS A 47 8.31 14.66 -13.16
CA LYS A 47 8.90 14.32 -14.46
C LYS A 47 9.65 15.54 -15.02
N PRO A 48 10.60 15.35 -15.95
CA PRO A 48 11.35 16.46 -16.57
C PRO A 48 10.42 17.58 -17.05
N GLY A 49 10.67 18.81 -16.58
CA GLY A 49 9.88 19.99 -16.91
C GLY A 49 8.54 20.13 -16.16
N THR A 50 8.25 19.27 -15.18
CA THR A 50 7.00 19.32 -14.41
C THR A 50 7.25 19.52 -12.92
N LYS A 51 6.30 20.16 -12.24
CA LYS A 51 6.27 20.30 -10.78
C LYS A 51 5.10 19.51 -10.21
N VAL A 52 5.28 18.94 -9.04
CA VAL A 52 4.25 18.23 -8.28
C VAL A 52 4.17 18.79 -6.88
N THR A 53 3.01 18.69 -6.23
CA THR A 53 2.87 19.07 -4.83
C THR A 53 3.45 17.97 -3.95
N SER A 54 4.27 18.34 -2.97
CA SER A 54 4.80 17.45 -1.94
C SER A 54 4.42 17.95 -0.57
N GLN A 55 4.07 17.06 0.35
CA GLN A 55 3.73 17.39 1.73
C GLN A 55 4.14 16.23 2.63
N GLU A 56 4.71 16.55 3.79
CA GLU A 56 5.02 15.57 4.82
C GLU A 56 3.88 15.51 5.82
N CYS A 57 3.51 14.32 6.25
CA CYS A 57 2.41 14.07 7.18
C CYS A 57 2.82 13.05 8.24
N GLU A 58 2.49 13.33 9.49
CA GLU A 58 2.47 12.34 10.56
C GLU A 58 1.06 11.76 10.66
N ILE A 59 0.92 10.44 10.49
CA ILE A 59 -0.35 9.73 10.53
C ILE A 59 -0.44 8.92 11.81
N THR A 60 -1.45 9.17 12.63
CA THR A 60 -1.73 8.39 13.84
C THR A 60 -2.70 7.25 13.53
N LEU A 61 -2.24 6.02 13.65
CA LEU A 61 -3.03 4.80 13.53
C LEU A 61 -4.00 4.63 14.72
N LYS A 62 -4.97 3.71 14.59
CA LYS A 62 -5.96 3.47 15.66
C LYS A 62 -5.33 2.98 16.96
N ASP A 63 -4.25 2.22 16.87
CA ASP A 63 -3.47 1.73 18.00
C ASP A 63 -2.45 2.76 18.51
N THR A 64 -2.62 4.03 18.17
CA THR A 64 -1.81 5.19 18.58
C THR A 64 -0.40 5.25 18.00
N ARG A 65 0.02 4.23 17.25
CA ARG A 65 1.28 4.26 16.52
C ARG A 65 1.27 5.37 15.49
N LYS A 66 2.44 5.94 15.25
CA LYS A 66 2.65 7.06 14.33
C LYS A 66 3.46 6.58 13.14
N LEU A 67 3.05 7.03 11.96
CA LEU A 67 3.74 6.83 10.69
C LEU A 67 4.20 8.18 10.15
N ASP A 68 5.43 8.22 9.68
CA ASP A 68 5.91 9.33 8.86
C ASP A 68 5.61 9.04 7.40
N CYS A 69 4.83 9.91 6.77
CA CYS A 69 4.39 9.76 5.39
C CYS A 69 4.74 11.00 4.56
N VAL A 70 4.95 10.79 3.26
CA VAL A 70 5.04 11.83 2.26
C VAL A 70 3.94 11.64 1.22
N ILE A 71 3.22 12.72 0.93
CA ILE A 71 2.24 12.80 -0.15
C ILE A 71 2.91 13.51 -1.31
N VAL A 72 2.98 12.86 -2.47
CA VAL A 72 3.55 13.44 -3.69
C VAL A 72 2.52 13.35 -4.82
N GLY A 73 2.00 14.50 -5.25
CA GLY A 73 0.91 14.60 -6.20
C GLY A 73 -0.34 13.89 -5.69
N ARG A 74 -0.63 12.71 -6.25
CA ARG A 74 -1.76 11.86 -5.84
C ARG A 74 -1.33 10.56 -5.12
N GLY A 75 -0.02 10.38 -4.92
CA GLY A 75 0.54 9.22 -4.23
C GLY A 75 0.82 9.52 -2.76
N LEU A 76 0.79 8.46 -1.94
CA LEU A 76 1.15 8.45 -0.52
C LEU A 76 2.22 7.38 -0.33
N SER A 77 3.29 7.70 0.39
CA SER A 77 4.32 6.76 0.81
C SER A 77 4.57 6.94 2.30
N CYS A 78 4.67 5.86 3.07
CA CYS A 78 4.86 5.90 4.52
C CYS A 78 6.02 5.01 4.93
N ASP A 79 6.78 5.43 5.95
CA ASP A 79 7.82 4.61 6.55
C ASP A 79 7.23 3.66 7.60
N TRP A 80 7.10 2.40 7.23
CA TRP A 80 6.60 1.35 8.12
C TRP A 80 7.69 0.76 9.03
N ASN A 81 8.97 0.98 8.72
CA ASN A 81 10.08 0.41 9.49
C ASN A 81 10.30 1.16 10.80
N HIS A 82 10.02 2.47 10.81
CA HIS A 82 10.16 3.32 11.99
C HIS A 82 8.80 3.72 12.61
N VAL A 83 7.77 2.89 12.42
CA VAL A 83 6.47 3.09 13.10
C VAL A 83 6.70 3.25 14.59
N SER A 84 6.16 4.33 15.18
CA SER A 84 6.34 4.55 16.60
C SER A 84 5.79 3.37 17.41
N GLY A 85 6.60 2.83 18.32
CA GLY A 85 6.24 1.65 19.11
C GLY A 85 6.56 0.30 18.47
N ALA A 86 7.02 0.23 17.21
CA ALA A 86 7.47 -1.04 16.61
C ALA A 86 8.67 -1.66 17.35
N ASP A 87 9.52 -0.82 17.95
CA ASP A 87 10.67 -1.25 18.75
C ASP A 87 10.31 -1.55 20.22
N LYS A 88 9.02 -1.59 20.58
CA LYS A 88 8.59 -1.90 21.95
C LYS A 88 8.18 -3.37 22.00
N GLU A 89 8.89 -4.15 22.80
CA GLU A 89 8.51 -5.52 23.16
C GLU A 89 7.08 -5.48 23.74
N PRO A 90 6.15 -6.35 23.30
CA PRO A 90 4.83 -6.40 23.90
C PRO A 90 4.96 -6.80 25.37
N ASP A 91 4.37 -6.01 26.27
CA ASP A 91 4.24 -6.40 27.68
C ASP A 91 3.46 -7.73 27.73
N ARG A 92 4.14 -8.79 28.20
CA ARG A 92 3.60 -10.15 28.26
C ARG A 92 2.99 -10.48 29.62
#